data_AF-A0A2N2Y861-F1
#
_entry.id   AF-A0A2N2Y861-F1
#
_cell.length_a   1.000
_cell.length_b   1.000
_cell.length_c   1.000
_cell.angle_alpha   90.00
_cell.angle_beta   90.00
_cell.angle_gamma   90.00
#
_symmetry.space_group_name_H-M   'P 1'
#
loop_
_entity.id
_entity.type
_entity.pdbx_description
1 polymer ?
#
loop_
_entity_poly.entity_id
_entity_poly.type
_entity_poly.pdbx_seq_one_letter_code
_entity_poly.pdbx_strand_id
1 'polypeptide(L)'
;MKSWLLFLLFPCFIYANEIQPKSVIKEVTVFLQGAQITSEVKLNLQAGSSKVLIKELSPNIDPNSIQVNGLQNVTIGSINFYTNFIEKKTESEKINSFQNELEKLNRSVAVLRNKIKGLEDEEALLIANRKINTEQQNVPVEKLSAYSKYYRDRIAELRTEMYDLNKSIEKLNKSINDINQELNQLRSNNTERRGEILLDLESPSSVSLTLTLKYNVSKAGWFPIYDIKATNTESPVTIHYKANVYQDTGENWGNVTITLSTGNPTLNTEKPEVNPQYLNFINPHTYTPKTKSKNTAKYTYNPTVRRVTGVILDETGLPLPGVNVILKGSSRGTQTDFDGRYTLDVAGAQEIVYSYIGFETETLPIYASQMNLSLFADTQTLNEVVVTGYAMNRALSGKTAGISVVKAEDIEQPVMTREENVTNVLFKISRKYSIPTSPSEITTMEINTFNVPTEYEYYTAPLLVQNVYLTAKLKGWESFDLLSGEAKVYFAGSFAGNSYINPQQTEEELVLSLGVDPTLVVERKQINDLKDRSFFGNTRIIKRNYEISIRNSKNSMVDITLLDRIPISQNRDIKVENLSHGNASFDDKTGVVTWKVNLPANQSEKRNISYEVKYPKDKFINLD
;
A
#
# COMPACT_ATOMS: atom_id res chain seq x y z
N MET A 1 -53.02 -65.75 -45.27
CA MET A 1 -52.01 -64.98 -46.03
C MET A 1 -51.71 -63.70 -45.27
N LYS A 2 -50.42 -63.53 -44.95
CA LYS A 2 -49.66 -62.37 -44.39
C LYS A 2 -50.44 -61.18 -43.79
N SER A 3 -50.38 -61.09 -42.46
CA SER A 3 -50.64 -59.88 -41.67
C SER A 3 -49.43 -58.93 -41.78
N TRP A 4 -49.65 -57.67 -42.15
CA TRP A 4 -48.64 -56.62 -42.20
C TRP A 4 -48.53 -55.97 -40.81
N LEU A 5 -47.39 -56.18 -40.13
CA LEU A 5 -47.02 -55.44 -38.92
C LEU A 5 -46.43 -54.08 -39.34
N LEU A 6 -47.15 -53.00 -39.05
CA LEU A 6 -46.68 -51.64 -39.24
C LEU A 6 -45.77 -51.28 -38.05
N PHE A 7 -44.45 -51.21 -38.27
CA PHE A 7 -43.47 -50.76 -37.27
C PHE A 7 -43.52 -49.23 -37.20
N LEU A 8 -44.13 -48.68 -36.15
CA LEU A 8 -44.08 -47.26 -35.80
C LEU A 8 -42.69 -46.93 -35.24
N LEU A 9 -41.83 -46.36 -36.08
CA LEU A 9 -40.57 -45.73 -35.66
C LEU A 9 -40.89 -44.40 -34.95
N PHE A 10 -40.94 -44.43 -33.62
CA PHE A 10 -40.93 -43.22 -32.81
C PHE A 10 -39.54 -42.58 -32.87
N PRO A 11 -39.38 -41.31 -33.28
CA PRO A 11 -38.11 -40.62 -33.16
C PRO A 11 -37.80 -40.40 -31.68
N CYS A 12 -36.81 -41.14 -31.16
CA CYS A 12 -36.28 -40.92 -29.83
C CYS A 12 -35.43 -39.64 -29.86
N PHE A 13 -36.00 -38.51 -29.46
CA PHE A 13 -35.24 -37.29 -29.22
C PHE A 13 -34.35 -37.54 -28.00
N ILE A 14 -33.08 -37.84 -28.23
CA ILE A 14 -32.06 -37.86 -27.18
C ILE A 14 -31.75 -36.38 -26.86
N TYR A 15 -32.50 -35.82 -25.92
CA TYR A 15 -32.09 -34.57 -25.28
C TYR A 15 -30.82 -34.85 -24.50
N ALA A 16 -29.73 -34.17 -24.83
CA ALA A 16 -28.53 -34.17 -23.99
C ALA A 16 -28.93 -33.72 -22.59
N ASN A 17 -28.78 -34.59 -21.59
CA ASN A 17 -29.12 -34.26 -20.21
C ASN A 17 -28.13 -33.20 -19.71
N GLU A 18 -28.64 -32.01 -19.40
CA GLU A 18 -27.88 -30.96 -18.73
C GLU A 18 -27.94 -31.19 -17.21
N ILE A 19 -26.78 -31.36 -16.59
CA ILE A 19 -26.63 -31.63 -15.16
C ILE A 19 -25.98 -30.41 -14.52
N GLN A 20 -26.56 -29.89 -13.43
CA GLN A 20 -26.07 -28.72 -12.72
C GLN A 20 -25.62 -29.09 -11.30
N PRO A 21 -24.44 -29.71 -11.12
CA PRO A 21 -23.95 -30.11 -9.82
C PRO A 21 -23.45 -28.90 -9.01
N LYS A 22 -23.37 -29.07 -7.69
CA LYS A 22 -22.74 -28.08 -6.81
C LYS A 22 -21.23 -28.35 -6.70
N SER A 23 -20.43 -27.29 -6.85
CA SER A 23 -19.00 -27.28 -6.52
C SER A 23 -18.79 -26.96 -5.03
N VAL A 24 -17.92 -27.72 -4.35
CA VAL A 24 -17.58 -27.47 -2.95
C VAL A 24 -16.06 -27.35 -2.81
N ILE A 25 -15.57 -26.15 -2.48
CA ILE A 25 -14.15 -25.90 -2.25
C ILE A 25 -13.68 -26.71 -1.02
N LYS A 26 -12.55 -27.40 -1.16
CA LYS A 26 -11.92 -28.17 -0.08
C LYS A 26 -10.59 -27.59 0.35
N GLU A 27 -9.79 -27.17 -0.62
CA GLU A 27 -8.44 -26.68 -0.40
C GLU A 27 -8.20 -25.44 -1.25
N VAL A 28 -7.44 -24.50 -0.70
CA VAL A 28 -6.98 -23.32 -1.41
C VAL A 28 -5.48 -23.20 -1.21
N THR A 29 -4.73 -23.16 -2.33
CA THR A 29 -3.32 -22.77 -2.31
C THR A 29 -3.24 -21.29 -2.65
N VAL A 30 -2.90 -20.44 -1.70
CA VAL A 30 -2.77 -18.99 -1.91
C VAL A 30 -1.33 -18.68 -2.31
N PHE A 31 -1.15 -18.00 -3.43
CA PHE A 31 0.16 -17.53 -3.90
C PHE A 31 0.39 -16.08 -3.46
N LEU A 32 1.61 -15.55 -3.63
CA LEU A 32 1.86 -14.12 -3.41
C LEU A 32 0.91 -13.24 -4.25
N GLN A 33 0.59 -13.71 -5.45
CA GLN A 33 -0.43 -13.12 -6.31
C GLN A 33 -1.28 -14.24 -6.93
N GLY A 34 -2.58 -14.23 -6.64
CA GLY A 34 -3.55 -15.24 -7.05
C GLY A 34 -3.73 -16.37 -6.03
N ALA A 35 -4.64 -17.28 -6.34
CA ALA A 35 -4.83 -18.52 -5.59
C ALA A 35 -5.22 -19.66 -6.55
N GLN A 36 -4.92 -20.89 -6.18
CA GLN A 36 -5.44 -22.09 -6.81
C GLN A 36 -6.54 -22.67 -5.93
N ILE A 37 -7.72 -22.81 -6.49
CA ILE A 37 -8.88 -23.43 -5.86
C ILE A 37 -8.88 -24.91 -6.22
N THR A 38 -9.10 -25.77 -5.23
CA THR A 38 -9.41 -27.19 -5.41
C THR A 38 -10.78 -27.47 -4.84
N SER A 39 -11.71 -27.88 -5.69
CA SER A 39 -13.09 -28.20 -5.32
C SER A 39 -13.49 -29.61 -5.73
N GLU A 40 -14.52 -30.12 -5.06
CA GLU A 40 -15.15 -31.40 -5.38
C GLU A 40 -16.51 -31.18 -6.02
N VAL A 41 -16.80 -31.96 -7.06
CA VAL A 41 -18.07 -31.96 -7.77
C VAL A 41 -18.58 -33.40 -7.86
N LYS A 42 -19.72 -33.68 -7.22
CA LYS A 42 -20.34 -35.02 -7.24
C LYS A 42 -21.32 -35.13 -8.40
N LEU A 43 -21.18 -36.21 -9.17
CA LEU A 43 -21.92 -36.43 -10.41
C LEU A 43 -22.46 -37.84 -10.51
N ASN A 44 -23.64 -37.96 -11.12
CA ASN A 44 -24.20 -39.22 -11.58
C ASN A 44 -24.46 -39.08 -13.09
N LEU A 45 -23.69 -39.81 -13.89
CA LEU A 45 -23.80 -39.80 -15.35
C LEU A 45 -24.54 -41.05 -15.82
N GLN A 46 -25.36 -40.89 -16.86
CA GLN A 46 -25.90 -42.02 -17.62
C GLN A 46 -24.94 -42.38 -18.76
N ALA A 47 -25.15 -43.53 -19.39
CA ALA A 47 -24.38 -43.88 -20.59
C ALA A 47 -24.67 -42.89 -21.73
N GLY A 48 -23.63 -42.46 -22.46
CA GLY A 48 -23.68 -41.48 -23.53
C GLY A 48 -23.16 -40.10 -23.15
N SER A 49 -23.51 -39.10 -23.97
CA SER A 49 -23.08 -37.71 -23.82
C SER A 49 -23.90 -36.95 -22.79
N SER A 50 -23.24 -36.22 -21.89
CA SER A 50 -23.84 -35.38 -20.85
C SER A 50 -23.19 -34.00 -20.83
N LYS A 51 -24.01 -32.95 -20.67
CA LYS A 51 -23.53 -31.58 -20.47
C LYS A 51 -23.56 -31.26 -18.98
N VAL A 52 -22.41 -30.95 -18.39
CA VAL A 52 -22.32 -30.63 -16.96
C VAL A 52 -21.99 -29.15 -16.80
N LEU A 53 -22.95 -28.39 -16.27
CA LEU A 53 -22.81 -26.95 -16.06
C LEU A 53 -22.60 -26.65 -14.57
N ILE A 54 -21.37 -26.31 -14.21
CA ILE A 54 -20.97 -25.95 -12.85
C ILE A 54 -21.09 -24.42 -12.71
N LYS A 55 -22.02 -23.97 -11.86
CA LYS A 55 -22.33 -22.55 -11.63
C LYS A 55 -21.74 -22.02 -10.32
N GLU A 56 -21.91 -20.72 -10.12
CA GLU A 56 -21.51 -19.99 -8.90
C GLU A 56 -19.99 -19.98 -8.66
N LEU A 57 -19.20 -20.10 -9.72
CA LEU A 57 -17.74 -20.05 -9.64
C LEU A 57 -17.24 -18.60 -9.71
N SER A 58 -15.95 -18.43 -9.46
CA SER A 58 -15.27 -17.14 -9.57
C SER A 58 -15.34 -16.64 -11.02
N PRO A 59 -15.72 -15.37 -11.26
CA PRO A 59 -15.60 -14.76 -12.59
C PRO A 59 -14.13 -14.45 -12.96
N ASN A 60 -13.18 -14.66 -12.05
CA ASN A 60 -11.77 -14.30 -12.20
C ASN A 60 -10.86 -15.53 -12.44
N ILE A 61 -11.45 -16.66 -12.86
CA ILE A 61 -10.73 -17.89 -13.22
C ILE A 61 -9.84 -17.62 -14.43
N ASP A 62 -8.60 -18.12 -14.39
CA ASP A 62 -7.77 -18.27 -15.59
C ASP A 62 -8.26 -19.51 -16.36
N PRO A 63 -8.87 -19.37 -17.54
CA PRO A 63 -9.43 -20.49 -18.29
C PRO A 63 -8.40 -21.57 -18.64
N ASN A 64 -7.13 -21.18 -18.84
CA ASN A 64 -6.06 -22.10 -19.20
C ASN A 64 -5.57 -22.95 -18.02
N SER A 65 -5.98 -22.61 -16.81
CA SER A 65 -5.58 -23.30 -15.58
C SER A 65 -6.56 -24.41 -15.15
N ILE A 66 -7.71 -24.53 -15.83
CA ILE A 66 -8.77 -25.46 -15.44
C ILE A 66 -8.32 -26.90 -15.66
N GLN A 67 -8.33 -27.69 -14.60
CA GLN A 67 -7.99 -29.11 -14.60
C GLN A 67 -9.13 -29.91 -13.97
N VAL A 68 -9.47 -31.04 -14.57
CA VAL A 68 -10.53 -31.94 -14.11
C VAL A 68 -9.94 -33.33 -13.91
N ASN A 69 -9.91 -33.79 -12.66
CA ASN A 69 -9.43 -35.11 -12.26
C ASN A 69 -10.59 -35.96 -11.73
N GLY A 70 -10.37 -37.27 -11.56
CA GLY A 70 -11.38 -38.20 -11.01
C GLY A 70 -12.36 -38.76 -12.04
N LEU A 71 -12.01 -38.71 -13.32
CA LEU A 71 -12.86 -39.10 -14.46
C LEU A 71 -13.13 -40.61 -14.57
N GLN A 72 -12.30 -41.47 -13.97
CA GLN A 72 -12.39 -42.93 -14.15
C GLN A 72 -12.37 -43.32 -15.64
N ASN A 73 -13.45 -43.92 -16.17
CA ASN A 73 -13.61 -44.30 -17.58
C ASN A 73 -14.38 -43.27 -18.43
N VAL A 74 -14.71 -42.11 -17.85
CA VAL A 74 -15.41 -41.02 -18.54
C VAL A 74 -14.40 -40.17 -19.29
N THR A 75 -14.73 -39.75 -20.51
CA THR A 75 -13.86 -38.89 -21.33
C THR A 75 -14.41 -37.47 -21.39
N ILE A 76 -13.52 -36.48 -21.34
CA ILE A 76 -13.87 -35.07 -21.54
C ILE A 76 -13.83 -34.78 -23.04
N GLY A 77 -14.96 -34.32 -23.59
CA GLY A 77 -15.05 -33.78 -24.94
C GLY A 77 -14.59 -32.32 -25.00
N SER A 78 -15.11 -31.47 -24.11
CA SER A 78 -14.76 -30.05 -24.06
C SER A 78 -14.83 -29.47 -22.64
N ILE A 79 -14.07 -28.41 -22.41
CA ILE A 79 -14.12 -27.56 -21.21
C ILE A 79 -14.27 -26.13 -21.68
N ASN A 80 -15.38 -25.49 -21.35
CA ASN A 80 -15.61 -24.09 -21.67
C ASN A 80 -15.88 -23.29 -20.39
N PHE A 81 -15.31 -22.09 -20.31
CA PHE A 81 -15.54 -21.15 -19.21
C PHE A 81 -16.29 -19.91 -19.72
N TYR A 82 -17.33 -19.52 -18.98
CA TYR A 82 -18.15 -18.34 -19.28
C TYR A 82 -18.28 -17.46 -18.03
N THR A 83 -18.51 -16.16 -18.25
CA THR A 83 -18.88 -15.22 -17.17
C THR A 83 -20.27 -14.67 -17.42
N ASN A 84 -21.16 -14.82 -16.44
CA ASN A 84 -22.55 -14.41 -16.51
C ASN A 84 -22.86 -13.29 -15.49
N PHE A 85 -23.87 -12.46 -15.76
CA PHE A 85 -24.32 -11.38 -14.88
C PHE A 85 -25.60 -11.82 -14.17
N ILE A 86 -25.60 -11.84 -12.83
CA ILE A 86 -26.79 -12.12 -12.03
C ILE A 86 -27.27 -10.81 -11.39
N GLU A 87 -28.50 -10.41 -11.70
CA GLU A 87 -29.19 -9.30 -11.03
C GLU A 87 -29.77 -9.77 -9.68
N LYS A 88 -29.49 -9.02 -8.60
CA LYS A 88 -30.02 -9.34 -7.26
C LYS A 88 -31.45 -8.79 -7.09
N LYS A 89 -32.45 -9.67 -7.14
CA LYS A 89 -33.87 -9.31 -6.99
C LYS A 89 -34.20 -8.47 -5.74
N THR A 90 -33.58 -8.73 -4.59
CA THR A 90 -33.81 -8.01 -3.33
C THR A 90 -33.25 -6.58 -3.33
N GLU A 91 -32.16 -6.31 -4.07
CA GLU A 91 -31.58 -4.98 -4.16
C GLU A 91 -32.40 -4.09 -5.11
N SER A 92 -33.06 -4.68 -6.12
CA SER A 92 -34.00 -3.97 -6.99
C SER A 92 -35.20 -3.36 -6.25
N GLU A 93 -35.74 -4.03 -5.22
CA GLU A 93 -36.87 -3.50 -4.44
C GLU A 93 -36.46 -2.30 -3.58
N LYS A 94 -35.26 -2.34 -2.97
CA LYS A 94 -34.69 -1.21 -2.21
C LYS A 94 -34.37 -0.02 -3.10
N ILE A 95 -33.83 -0.26 -4.30
CA ILE A 95 -33.57 0.80 -5.29
C ILE A 95 -34.86 1.53 -5.64
N ASN A 96 -35.95 0.79 -5.91
CA ASN A 96 -37.26 1.39 -6.22
C ASN A 96 -37.80 2.20 -5.03
N SER A 97 -37.64 1.72 -3.80
CA SER A 97 -38.04 2.45 -2.59
C SER A 97 -37.31 3.79 -2.45
N PHE A 98 -35.98 3.80 -2.60
CA PHE A 98 -35.17 5.02 -2.52
C PHE A 98 -35.43 6.00 -3.66
N GLN A 99 -35.76 5.51 -4.87
CA GLN A 99 -36.19 6.37 -5.97
C GLN A 99 -37.51 7.08 -5.65
N ASN A 100 -38.48 6.38 -5.07
CA ASN A 100 -39.74 6.99 -4.63
C ASN A 100 -39.54 8.03 -3.52
N GLU A 101 -38.58 7.80 -2.63
CA GLU A 101 -38.24 8.76 -1.56
C GLU A 101 -37.55 10.01 -2.12
N LEU A 102 -36.62 9.86 -3.07
CA LEU A 102 -36.01 10.98 -3.78
C LEU A 102 -37.03 11.85 -4.50
N GLU A 103 -38.04 11.24 -5.14
CA GLU A 103 -39.11 12.00 -5.79
C GLU A 103 -39.86 12.89 -4.80
N LYS A 104 -40.20 12.35 -3.61
CA LYS A 104 -40.89 13.10 -2.54
C LYS A 104 -40.04 14.24 -1.99
N LEU A 105 -38.74 14.01 -1.77
CA LEU A 105 -37.83 15.04 -1.27
C LEU A 105 -37.63 16.15 -2.31
N ASN A 106 -37.40 15.80 -3.58
CA ASN A 106 -37.26 16.77 -4.67
C ASN A 106 -38.52 17.62 -4.86
N ARG A 107 -39.71 17.01 -4.77
CA ARG A 107 -40.98 17.74 -4.76
C ARG A 107 -41.06 18.73 -3.60
N SER A 108 -40.63 18.33 -2.41
CA SER A 108 -40.64 19.21 -1.23
C SER A 108 -39.71 20.41 -1.41
N VAL A 109 -38.52 20.20 -1.97
CA VAL A 109 -37.59 21.29 -2.34
C VAL A 109 -38.23 22.24 -3.35
N ALA A 110 -38.88 21.71 -4.40
CA ALA A 110 -39.55 22.53 -5.40
C ALA A 110 -40.66 23.41 -4.79
N VAL A 111 -41.46 22.86 -3.87
CA VAL A 111 -42.50 23.62 -3.15
C VAL A 111 -41.90 24.77 -2.34
N LEU A 112 -40.81 24.52 -1.61
CA LEU A 112 -40.15 25.57 -0.83
C LEU A 112 -39.54 26.66 -1.73
N ARG A 113 -38.95 26.28 -2.87
CA ARG A 113 -38.44 27.25 -3.86
C ARG A 113 -39.55 28.14 -4.43
N ASN A 114 -40.72 27.57 -4.71
CA ASN A 114 -41.87 28.35 -5.16
C ASN A 114 -42.33 29.36 -4.11
N LYS A 115 -42.28 29.00 -2.81
CA LYS A 115 -42.60 29.94 -1.72
C LYS A 115 -41.58 31.08 -1.66
N ILE A 116 -40.28 30.76 -1.71
CA ILE A 116 -39.21 31.77 -1.75
C ILE A 116 -39.45 32.73 -2.91
N LYS A 117 -39.77 32.20 -4.10
CA LYS A 117 -40.01 33.03 -5.28
C LYS A 117 -41.17 34.02 -5.07
N GLY A 118 -42.25 33.60 -4.42
CA GLY A 118 -43.36 34.48 -4.06
C GLY A 118 -42.94 35.61 -3.09
N LEU A 119 -42.09 35.30 -2.10
CA LEU A 119 -41.55 36.29 -1.16
C LEU A 119 -40.59 37.27 -1.84
N GLU A 120 -39.76 36.80 -2.78
CA GLU A 120 -38.88 37.65 -3.60
C GLU A 120 -39.68 38.63 -4.45
N ASP A 121 -40.79 38.18 -5.06
CA ASP A 121 -41.67 39.03 -5.86
C ASP A 121 -42.37 40.09 -4.99
N GLU A 122 -42.77 39.74 -3.75
CA GLU A 122 -43.29 40.71 -2.78
C GLU A 122 -42.23 41.74 -2.36
N GLU A 123 -41.01 41.31 -2.03
CA GLU A 123 -39.91 42.22 -1.68
C GLU A 123 -39.61 43.19 -2.84
N ALA A 124 -39.58 42.69 -4.08
CA ALA A 124 -39.35 43.50 -5.27
C ALA A 124 -40.44 44.59 -5.45
N LEU A 125 -41.71 44.25 -5.23
CA LEU A 125 -42.81 45.21 -5.27
C LEU A 125 -42.66 46.29 -4.19
N LEU A 126 -42.30 45.90 -2.96
CA LEU A 126 -42.07 46.84 -1.86
C LEU A 126 -40.90 47.80 -2.17
N ILE A 127 -39.82 47.29 -2.77
CA ILE A 127 -38.66 48.10 -3.17
C ILE A 127 -39.04 49.06 -4.30
N ALA A 128 -39.81 48.62 -5.30
CA ALA A 128 -40.26 49.49 -6.39
C ALA A 128 -41.12 50.66 -5.89
N ASN A 129 -41.97 50.41 -4.88
CA ASN A 129 -42.86 51.40 -4.27
C ASN A 129 -42.18 52.32 -3.23
N ARG A 130 -40.89 52.13 -2.91
CA ARG A 130 -40.11 53.03 -2.04
C ARG A 130 -39.75 54.37 -2.69
N LYS A 131 -39.95 54.55 -3.99
CA LYS A 131 -39.66 55.82 -4.68
C LYS A 131 -40.67 56.88 -4.25
N ILE A 132 -40.22 57.85 -3.45
CA ILE A 132 -41.00 59.03 -3.08
C ILE A 132 -40.79 60.06 -4.18
N ASN A 133 -41.86 60.45 -4.87
CA ASN A 133 -41.79 61.49 -5.89
C ASN A 133 -41.71 62.86 -5.19
N THR A 134 -40.51 63.40 -5.06
CA THR A 134 -40.22 64.63 -4.28
C THR A 134 -40.68 65.92 -4.96
N GLU A 135 -41.28 65.85 -6.15
CA GLU A 135 -41.54 67.06 -6.95
C GLU A 135 -42.92 67.70 -6.75
N GLN A 136 -43.91 67.06 -6.09
CA GLN A 136 -45.27 67.64 -6.01
C GLN A 136 -46.08 67.45 -4.70
N GLN A 137 -45.56 66.85 -3.63
CA GLN A 137 -46.31 66.75 -2.36
C GLN A 137 -45.42 66.93 -1.12
N ASN A 138 -45.76 67.92 -0.27
CA ASN A 138 -45.23 68.05 1.09
C ASN A 138 -45.75 66.89 1.94
N VAL A 139 -45.02 65.77 1.97
CA VAL A 139 -45.36 64.63 2.84
C VAL A 139 -44.89 64.95 4.27
N PRO A 140 -45.78 64.98 5.28
CA PRO A 140 -45.39 65.23 6.67
C PRO A 140 -44.35 64.20 7.15
N VAL A 141 -43.40 64.66 7.96
CA VAL A 141 -42.28 63.85 8.49
C VAL A 141 -42.79 62.62 9.25
N GLU A 142 -43.96 62.73 9.89
CA GLU A 142 -44.61 61.64 10.62
C GLU A 142 -45.03 60.50 9.67
N LYS A 143 -45.55 60.82 8.48
CA LYS A 143 -45.93 59.81 7.47
C LYS A 143 -44.70 59.16 6.84
N LEU A 144 -43.65 59.93 6.59
CA LEU A 144 -42.37 59.41 6.10
C LEU A 144 -41.73 58.43 7.09
N SER A 145 -41.77 58.76 8.38
CA SER A 145 -41.32 57.89 9.47
C SER A 145 -42.12 56.58 9.51
N ALA A 146 -43.45 56.67 9.40
CA ALA A 146 -44.34 55.50 9.38
C ALA A 146 -44.07 54.57 8.17
N TYR A 147 -43.93 55.12 6.96
CA TYR A 147 -43.59 54.32 5.77
C TYR A 147 -42.20 53.70 5.87
N SER A 148 -41.20 54.46 6.31
CA SER A 148 -39.83 53.97 6.53
C SER A 148 -39.78 52.84 7.55
N LYS A 149 -40.59 52.91 8.61
CA LYS A 149 -40.73 51.83 9.60
C LYS A 149 -41.40 50.60 8.98
N TYR A 150 -42.54 50.76 8.30
CA TYR A 150 -43.24 49.65 7.65
C TYR A 150 -42.36 48.88 6.67
N TYR A 151 -41.68 49.58 5.74
CA TYR A 151 -40.81 48.92 4.76
C TYR A 151 -39.65 48.18 5.44
N ARG A 152 -39.04 48.77 6.47
CA ARG A 152 -37.94 48.15 7.21
C ARG A 152 -38.38 46.86 7.90
N ASP A 153 -39.51 46.91 8.61
CA ASP A 153 -40.03 45.77 9.36
C ASP A 153 -40.47 44.65 8.41
N ARG A 154 -41.24 44.96 7.35
CA ARG A 154 -41.73 43.96 6.40
C ARG A 154 -40.59 43.32 5.59
N ILE A 155 -39.62 44.09 5.12
CA ILE A 155 -38.45 43.53 4.41
C ILE A 155 -37.64 42.62 5.34
N ALA A 156 -37.48 42.99 6.62
CA ALA A 156 -36.80 42.15 7.60
C ALA A 156 -37.56 40.82 7.85
N GLU A 157 -38.90 40.87 7.94
CA GLU A 157 -39.75 39.69 8.04
C GLU A 157 -39.60 38.77 6.81
N LEU A 158 -39.76 39.31 5.59
CA LEU A 158 -39.65 38.55 4.35
C LEU A 158 -38.28 37.87 4.23
N ARG A 159 -37.19 38.59 4.54
CA ARG A 159 -35.83 38.02 4.51
C ARG A 159 -35.63 36.94 5.56
N THR A 160 -36.24 37.07 6.73
CA THR A 160 -36.19 36.05 7.78
C THR A 160 -36.92 34.79 7.33
N GLU A 161 -38.11 34.94 6.74
CA GLU A 161 -38.89 33.81 6.22
C GLU A 161 -38.16 33.10 5.07
N MET A 162 -37.59 33.86 4.12
CA MET A 162 -36.76 33.29 3.05
C MET A 162 -35.53 32.55 3.58
N TYR A 163 -34.91 33.06 4.65
CA TYR A 163 -33.77 32.39 5.29
C TYR A 163 -34.19 31.03 5.89
N ASP A 164 -35.30 30.97 6.62
CA ASP A 164 -35.80 29.73 7.22
C ASP A 164 -36.23 28.69 6.17
N LEU A 165 -36.82 29.14 5.06
CA LEU A 165 -37.15 28.28 3.91
C LEU A 165 -35.87 27.74 3.24
N ASN A 166 -34.85 28.57 3.05
CA ASN A 166 -33.55 28.13 2.51
C ASN A 166 -32.87 27.11 3.43
N LYS A 167 -32.89 27.31 4.75
CA LYS A 167 -32.40 26.35 5.74
C LYS A 167 -33.13 25.01 5.67
N SER A 168 -34.44 25.04 5.37
CA SER A 168 -35.24 23.84 5.18
C SER A 168 -34.88 23.11 3.87
N ILE A 169 -34.62 23.85 2.79
CA ILE A 169 -34.10 23.30 1.52
C ILE A 169 -32.74 22.63 1.72
N GLU A 170 -31.83 23.25 2.48
CA GLU A 170 -30.51 22.69 2.78
C GLU A 170 -30.61 21.33 3.47
N LYS A 171 -31.48 21.20 4.48
CA LYS A 171 -31.75 19.93 5.17
C LYS A 171 -32.25 18.85 4.21
N LEU A 172 -33.21 19.18 3.34
CA LEU A 172 -33.74 18.25 2.35
C LEU A 172 -32.69 17.83 1.31
N ASN A 173 -31.85 18.77 0.85
CA ASN A 173 -30.76 18.49 -0.08
C ASN A 173 -29.71 17.57 0.53
N LYS A 174 -29.45 17.69 1.84
CA LYS A 174 -28.59 16.75 2.56
C LYS A 174 -29.16 15.33 2.50
N SER A 175 -30.44 15.15 2.84
CA SER A 175 -31.10 13.84 2.74
C SER A 175 -31.11 13.29 1.31
N ILE A 176 -31.31 14.14 0.30
CA ILE A 176 -31.21 13.76 -1.12
C ILE A 176 -29.79 13.27 -1.45
N ASN A 177 -28.76 13.93 -0.97
CA ASN A 177 -27.38 13.51 -1.20
C ASN A 177 -27.07 12.16 -0.52
N ASP A 178 -27.50 11.99 0.74
CA ASP A 178 -27.29 10.75 1.50
C ASP A 178 -27.95 9.55 0.79
N ILE A 179 -29.21 9.69 0.35
CA ILE A 179 -29.91 8.65 -0.41
C ILE A 179 -29.24 8.35 -1.76
N ASN A 180 -28.73 9.37 -2.46
CA ASN A 180 -28.01 9.15 -3.71
C ASN A 180 -26.69 8.39 -3.51
N GLN A 181 -25.99 8.63 -2.39
CA GLN A 181 -24.79 7.87 -2.03
C GLN A 181 -25.12 6.40 -1.75
N GLU A 182 -26.19 6.13 -0.99
CA GLU A 182 -26.68 4.77 -0.74
C GLU A 182 -27.14 4.07 -2.04
N LEU A 183 -27.84 4.77 -2.93
CA LEU A 183 -28.24 4.24 -4.23
C LEU A 183 -27.04 3.90 -5.11
N ASN A 184 -25.98 4.71 -5.10
CA ASN A 184 -24.78 4.42 -5.88
C ASN A 184 -24.03 3.19 -5.34
N GLN A 185 -23.99 3.01 -4.01
CA GLN A 185 -23.44 1.81 -3.39
C GLN A 185 -24.26 0.56 -3.75
N LEU A 186 -25.59 0.64 -3.64
CA LEU A 186 -26.49 -0.45 -4.02
C LEU A 186 -26.38 -0.82 -5.50
N ARG A 187 -26.33 0.17 -6.40
CA ARG A 187 -26.18 -0.07 -7.85
C ARG A 187 -24.84 -0.70 -8.21
N SER A 188 -23.75 -0.31 -7.54
CA SER A 188 -22.44 -0.95 -7.71
C SER A 188 -22.43 -2.42 -7.26
N ASN A 189 -23.33 -2.80 -6.33
CA ASN A 189 -23.45 -4.16 -5.79
C ASN A 189 -24.50 -5.04 -6.51
N ASN A 190 -25.35 -4.44 -7.36
CA ASN A 190 -26.53 -5.08 -7.97
C ASN A 190 -26.22 -5.92 -9.23
N THR A 191 -24.99 -5.87 -9.75
CA THR A 191 -24.54 -6.79 -10.81
C THR A 191 -23.38 -7.62 -10.30
N GLU A 192 -23.66 -8.86 -9.92
CA GLU A 192 -22.63 -9.80 -9.54
C GLU A 192 -22.26 -10.66 -10.75
N ARG A 193 -20.98 -10.58 -11.16
CA ARG A 193 -20.43 -11.50 -12.15
C ARG A 193 -20.21 -12.86 -11.49
N ARG A 194 -20.58 -13.93 -12.19
CA ARG A 194 -20.29 -15.31 -11.78
C ARG A 194 -19.67 -16.07 -12.94
N GLY A 195 -18.67 -16.87 -12.62
CA GLY A 195 -18.09 -17.83 -13.53
C GLY A 195 -18.95 -19.08 -13.63
N GLU A 196 -18.96 -19.69 -14.81
CA GLU A 196 -19.60 -20.97 -15.08
C GLU A 196 -18.64 -21.82 -15.92
N ILE A 197 -18.50 -23.11 -15.57
CA ILE A 197 -17.74 -24.08 -16.36
C ILE A 197 -18.73 -25.08 -16.96
N LEU A 198 -18.70 -25.21 -18.29
CA LEU A 198 -19.44 -26.23 -19.03
C LEU A 198 -18.48 -27.34 -19.46
N LEU A 199 -18.75 -28.56 -18.98
CA LEU A 199 -18.03 -29.77 -19.37
C LEU A 199 -18.93 -30.61 -20.28
N ASP A 200 -18.41 -31.01 -21.44
CA ASP A 200 -19.01 -32.07 -22.23
C ASP A 200 -18.34 -33.39 -21.84
N LEU A 201 -19.11 -34.30 -21.23
CA LEU A 201 -18.63 -35.58 -20.74
C LEU A 201 -19.27 -36.72 -21.52
N GLU A 202 -18.49 -37.73 -21.89
CA GLU A 202 -18.97 -38.96 -22.53
C GLU A 202 -18.69 -40.14 -21.61
N SER A 203 -19.74 -40.87 -21.23
CA SER A 203 -19.63 -42.03 -20.34
C SER A 203 -20.05 -43.32 -21.04
N PRO A 204 -19.25 -44.39 -21.02
CA PRO A 204 -19.61 -45.66 -21.66
C PRO A 204 -20.74 -46.41 -20.92
N SER A 205 -20.96 -46.10 -19.64
CA SER A 205 -22.00 -46.71 -18.80
C SER A 205 -22.52 -45.72 -17.75
N SER A 206 -23.59 -46.08 -17.05
CA SER A 206 -24.03 -45.30 -15.89
C SER A 206 -22.94 -45.34 -14.79
N VAL A 207 -22.56 -44.19 -14.23
CA VAL A 207 -21.46 -44.08 -13.25
C VAL A 207 -21.68 -42.93 -12.28
N SER A 208 -21.35 -43.17 -11.01
CA SER A 208 -21.27 -42.14 -9.97
C SER A 208 -19.80 -41.83 -9.70
N LEU A 209 -19.42 -40.56 -9.83
CA LEU A 209 -18.04 -40.13 -9.64
C LEU A 209 -17.96 -38.79 -8.91
N THR A 210 -16.83 -38.56 -8.23
CA THR A 210 -16.49 -37.28 -7.62
C THR A 210 -15.33 -36.69 -8.41
N LEU A 211 -15.60 -35.64 -9.16
CA LEU A 211 -14.54 -34.90 -9.86
C LEU A 211 -13.82 -34.00 -8.86
N THR A 212 -12.51 -33.93 -9.03
CA THR A 212 -11.70 -32.87 -8.42
C THR A 212 -11.43 -31.83 -9.48
N LEU A 213 -12.00 -30.65 -9.30
CA LEU A 213 -11.81 -29.50 -10.17
C LEU A 213 -10.73 -28.61 -9.56
N LYS A 214 -9.71 -28.25 -10.34
CA LYS A 214 -8.66 -27.30 -9.96
C LYS A 214 -8.60 -26.15 -10.95
N TYR A 215 -8.46 -24.93 -10.45
CA TYR A 215 -8.31 -23.74 -11.27
C TYR A 215 -7.62 -22.62 -10.50
N ASN A 216 -6.91 -21.76 -11.21
CA ASN A 216 -6.30 -20.56 -10.67
C ASN A 216 -7.27 -19.39 -10.79
N VAL A 217 -7.32 -18.55 -9.77
CA VAL A 217 -8.11 -17.31 -9.73
C VAL A 217 -7.19 -16.12 -9.48
N SER A 218 -7.50 -15.01 -10.15
CA SER A 218 -6.92 -13.71 -9.82
C SER A 218 -7.72 -13.04 -8.68
N LYS A 219 -7.23 -11.90 -8.18
CA LYS A 219 -7.81 -11.15 -7.03
C LYS A 219 -7.78 -11.88 -5.68
N ALA A 220 -6.92 -12.87 -5.53
CA ALA A 220 -6.50 -13.37 -4.23
C ALA A 220 -5.00 -13.16 -4.07
N GLY A 221 -4.48 -13.33 -2.86
CA GLY A 221 -3.06 -13.38 -2.62
C GLY A 221 -2.74 -13.38 -1.14
N TRP A 222 -1.46 -13.52 -0.82
CA TRP A 222 -0.98 -13.32 0.53
C TRP A 222 0.33 -12.56 0.55
N PHE A 223 0.60 -11.88 1.66
CA PHE A 223 1.88 -11.22 1.89
C PHE A 223 2.35 -11.46 3.33
N PRO A 224 3.68 -11.56 3.54
CA PRO A 224 4.27 -11.79 4.84
C PRO A 224 4.14 -10.57 5.74
N ILE A 225 3.86 -10.79 7.02
CA ILE A 225 4.01 -9.79 8.07
C ILE A 225 4.69 -10.41 9.28
N TYR A 226 5.38 -9.58 10.05
CA TYR A 226 6.13 -10.05 11.21
C TYR A 226 5.75 -9.26 12.46
N ASP A 227 5.64 -9.95 13.60
CA ASP A 227 5.78 -9.29 14.90
C ASP A 227 7.12 -9.72 15.50
N ILE A 228 8.02 -8.76 15.71
CA ILE A 228 9.34 -8.99 16.27
C ILE A 228 9.30 -8.50 17.70
N LYS A 229 9.63 -9.38 18.65
CA LYS A 229 9.52 -9.10 20.08
C LYS A 229 10.85 -9.38 20.77
N ALA A 230 11.37 -8.36 21.44
CA ALA A 230 12.52 -8.44 22.32
C ALA A 230 12.07 -8.09 23.75
N THR A 231 12.22 -9.02 24.70
CA THR A 231 11.80 -8.77 26.08
C THR A 231 12.81 -7.92 26.85
N ASN A 232 14.10 -8.14 26.61
CA ASN A 232 15.22 -7.44 27.22
C ASN A 232 16.45 -7.57 26.31
N THR A 233 17.61 -7.06 26.71
CA THR A 233 18.86 -7.08 25.94
C THR A 233 19.73 -8.32 26.18
N GLU A 234 19.20 -9.35 26.84
CA GLU A 234 19.90 -10.60 27.19
C GLU A 234 19.23 -11.83 26.59
N SER A 235 17.95 -11.72 26.23
CA SER A 235 17.13 -12.80 25.70
C SER A 235 17.09 -12.78 24.16
N PRO A 236 16.87 -13.94 23.51
CA PRO A 236 16.63 -14.01 22.08
C PRO A 236 15.46 -13.13 21.64
N VAL A 237 15.49 -12.68 20.38
CA VAL A 237 14.36 -12.03 19.74
C VAL A 237 13.39 -13.10 19.24
N THR A 238 12.11 -12.96 19.56
CA THR A 238 11.05 -13.81 19.00
C THR A 238 10.49 -13.16 17.73
N ILE A 239 10.49 -13.89 16.61
CA ILE A 239 9.86 -13.49 15.35
C ILE A 239 8.59 -14.32 15.17
N HIS A 240 7.43 -13.68 15.23
CA HIS A 240 6.17 -14.27 14.80
C HIS A 240 5.99 -14.03 13.31
N TYR A 241 6.21 -15.06 12.51
CA TYR A 241 6.02 -15.02 11.07
C TYR A 241 4.57 -15.34 10.73
N LYS A 242 3.89 -14.39 10.09
CA LYS A 242 2.48 -14.47 9.74
C LYS A 242 2.26 -14.18 8.26
N ALA A 243 1.12 -14.61 7.75
CA ALA A 243 0.61 -14.23 6.45
C ALA A 243 -0.69 -13.45 6.59
N ASN A 244 -0.80 -12.37 5.84
CA ASN A 244 -2.07 -11.73 5.57
C ASN A 244 -2.61 -12.24 4.24
N VAL A 245 -3.73 -12.95 4.28
CA VAL A 245 -4.44 -13.48 3.11
C VAL A 245 -5.59 -12.55 2.77
N TYR A 246 -5.70 -12.17 1.50
CA TYR A 246 -6.81 -11.38 0.97
C TYR A 246 -7.45 -12.10 -0.22
N GLN A 247 -8.76 -11.91 -0.41
CA GLN A 247 -9.45 -12.47 -1.56
C GLN A 247 -10.74 -11.70 -1.92
N ASP A 248 -10.84 -11.31 -3.19
CA ASP A 248 -12.04 -10.77 -3.85
C ASP A 248 -12.34 -11.60 -5.10
N THR A 249 -12.37 -12.93 -4.92
CA THR A 249 -12.48 -13.86 -6.04
C THR A 249 -13.92 -14.00 -6.52
N GLY A 250 -14.91 -13.57 -5.73
CA GLY A 250 -16.33 -13.82 -5.99
C GLY A 250 -16.83 -15.17 -5.44
N GLU A 251 -15.95 -15.97 -4.83
CA GLU A 251 -16.29 -17.21 -4.13
C GLU A 251 -15.94 -17.09 -2.64
N ASN A 252 -16.86 -17.53 -1.77
CA ASN A 252 -16.56 -17.64 -0.34
C ASN A 252 -15.79 -18.94 -0.09
N TRP A 253 -14.67 -18.86 0.59
CA TRP A 253 -13.94 -20.04 1.03
C TRP A 253 -14.47 -20.44 2.41
N GLY A 254 -15.20 -21.54 2.51
CA GLY A 254 -15.83 -21.97 3.78
C GLY A 254 -15.21 -23.23 4.34
N ASN A 255 -14.59 -23.16 5.53
CA ASN A 255 -13.97 -24.29 6.23
C ASN A 255 -12.99 -25.09 5.34
N VAL A 256 -12.09 -24.38 4.66
CA VAL A 256 -11.12 -24.94 3.71
C VAL A 256 -9.75 -25.11 4.36
N THR A 257 -8.97 -26.05 3.87
CA THR A 257 -7.54 -26.14 4.20
C THR A 257 -6.78 -25.09 3.38
N ILE A 258 -5.94 -24.29 4.03
CA ILE A 258 -5.12 -23.27 3.36
C ILE A 258 -3.66 -23.75 3.27
N THR A 259 -3.10 -23.65 2.07
CA THR A 259 -1.66 -23.76 1.84
C THR A 259 -1.16 -22.42 1.32
N LEU A 260 -0.14 -21.84 1.93
CA LEU A 260 0.51 -20.63 1.40
C LEU A 260 1.70 -21.05 0.54
N SER A 261 1.84 -20.45 -0.63
CA SER A 261 2.96 -20.70 -1.53
C SER A 261 3.68 -19.42 -1.89
N THR A 262 5.02 -19.46 -1.87
CA THR A 262 5.87 -18.39 -2.38
C THR A 262 6.03 -18.43 -3.90
N GLY A 263 5.55 -19.50 -4.55
CA GLY A 263 5.59 -19.64 -6.00
C GLY A 263 4.57 -18.73 -6.69
N ASN A 264 4.81 -18.46 -7.97
CA ASN A 264 3.85 -17.79 -8.84
C ASN A 264 3.60 -18.68 -10.08
N PRO A 265 2.44 -19.34 -10.18
CA PRO A 265 2.14 -20.27 -11.28
C PRO A 265 1.89 -19.55 -12.61
N THR A 266 1.80 -18.21 -12.62
CA THR A 266 1.58 -17.41 -13.84
C THR A 266 2.87 -16.85 -14.44
N LEU A 267 4.03 -17.09 -13.83
CA LEU A 267 5.31 -16.65 -14.38
C LEU A 267 5.69 -17.47 -15.61
N ASN A 268 6.23 -16.80 -16.64
CA ASN A 268 6.80 -17.47 -17.80
C ASN A 268 7.97 -18.36 -17.33
N THR A 269 7.90 -19.65 -17.65
CA THR A 269 8.92 -20.65 -17.31
C THR A 269 9.97 -20.81 -18.42
N GLU A 270 9.84 -20.07 -19.52
CA GLU A 270 10.85 -20.05 -20.58
C GLU A 270 12.14 -19.41 -20.08
N LYS A 271 13.22 -20.20 -20.13
CA LYS A 271 14.57 -19.72 -19.85
C LYS A 271 14.96 -18.70 -20.93
N PRO A 272 15.38 -17.47 -20.58
CA PRO A 272 15.87 -16.52 -21.58
C PRO A 272 17.16 -17.04 -22.23
N GLU A 273 17.32 -16.79 -23.53
CA GLU A 273 18.54 -17.10 -24.26
C GLU A 273 19.46 -15.87 -24.33
N VAL A 274 20.70 -16.03 -23.89
CA VAL A 274 21.73 -15.00 -24.03
C VAL A 274 22.36 -15.17 -25.41
N ASN A 275 22.06 -14.24 -26.31
CA ASN A 275 22.72 -14.17 -27.61
C ASN A 275 24.14 -13.58 -27.47
N PRO A 276 25.14 -14.05 -28.25
CA PRO A 276 26.47 -13.45 -28.25
C PRO A 276 26.40 -11.94 -28.55
N GLN A 277 26.98 -11.12 -27.68
CA GLN A 277 27.12 -9.69 -27.91
C GLN A 277 28.41 -9.42 -28.70
N TYR A 278 28.28 -9.24 -30.01
CA TYR A 278 29.40 -8.81 -30.84
C TYR A 278 29.62 -7.30 -30.66
N LEU A 279 30.84 -6.93 -30.26
CA LEU A 279 31.27 -5.53 -30.18
C LEU A 279 31.49 -4.98 -31.60
N ASN A 280 30.80 -3.90 -31.95
CA ASN A 280 30.97 -3.17 -33.21
C ASN A 280 31.17 -1.68 -32.94
N PHE A 281 31.90 -0.99 -33.83
CA PHE A 281 31.96 0.46 -33.83
C PHE A 281 30.57 1.04 -34.13
N ILE A 282 30.05 1.85 -33.21
CA ILE A 282 28.77 2.55 -33.35
C ILE A 282 29.01 3.96 -33.92
N ASN A 283 28.29 4.29 -34.99
CA ASN A 283 28.20 5.66 -35.50
C ASN A 283 27.14 6.40 -34.66
N PRO A 284 27.47 7.54 -34.00
CA PRO A 284 26.61 8.18 -32.99
C PRO A 284 25.23 8.65 -33.47
N HIS A 285 24.94 8.60 -34.78
CA HIS A 285 23.70 9.13 -35.35
C HIS A 285 22.54 8.13 -35.46
N THR A 286 22.73 6.86 -35.08
CA THR A 286 21.66 5.85 -35.16
C THR A 286 21.62 4.92 -33.94
N TYR A 287 21.84 5.47 -32.74
CA TYR A 287 21.56 4.73 -31.51
C TYR A 287 20.11 4.99 -31.08
N THR A 288 19.21 4.08 -31.46
CA THR A 288 17.91 3.96 -30.79
C THR A 288 18.08 2.96 -29.65
N PRO A 289 17.94 3.35 -28.38
CA PRO A 289 18.08 2.42 -27.28
C PRO A 289 16.96 1.36 -27.37
N LYS A 290 17.35 0.09 -27.45
CA LYS A 290 16.43 -1.02 -27.16
C LYS A 290 16.01 -0.89 -25.71
N THR A 291 14.72 -0.76 -25.48
CA THR A 291 14.11 -0.68 -24.15
C THR A 291 14.60 -1.84 -23.28
N LYS A 292 15.32 -1.52 -22.20
CA LYS A 292 15.62 -2.50 -21.16
C LYS A 292 14.29 -2.96 -20.57
N SER A 293 14.04 -4.27 -20.57
CA SER A 293 12.92 -4.86 -19.83
C SER A 293 13.02 -4.43 -18.38
N LYS A 294 12.08 -3.60 -17.92
CA LYS A 294 11.98 -3.20 -16.52
C LYS A 294 11.58 -4.44 -15.72
N ASN A 295 12.51 -4.99 -14.94
CA ASN A 295 12.24 -6.06 -13.98
C ASN A 295 11.36 -5.52 -12.83
N THR A 296 10.06 -5.35 -13.08
CA THR A 296 9.05 -5.02 -12.06
C THR A 296 8.70 -6.22 -11.16
N ALA A 297 9.28 -7.41 -11.42
CA ALA A 297 8.97 -8.66 -10.74
C ALA A 297 9.44 -8.77 -9.27
N LYS A 298 10.06 -7.73 -8.69
CA LYS A 298 10.69 -7.81 -7.36
C LYS A 298 9.78 -7.40 -6.18
N TYR A 299 8.73 -6.62 -6.43
CA TYR A 299 7.85 -6.09 -5.39
C TYR A 299 6.41 -6.59 -5.58
N THR A 300 5.75 -7.00 -4.50
CA THR A 300 4.35 -7.47 -4.54
C THR A 300 3.43 -6.43 -3.90
N TYR A 301 2.25 -6.20 -4.48
CA TYR A 301 1.28 -5.23 -3.99
C TYR A 301 0.72 -5.62 -2.61
N ASN A 302 0.64 -4.64 -1.71
CA ASN A 302 0.12 -4.74 -0.35
C ASN A 302 -1.13 -3.85 -0.21
N PRO A 303 -2.35 -4.43 -0.21
CA PRO A 303 -3.61 -3.68 -0.16
C PRO A 303 -3.92 -3.02 1.19
N THR A 304 -3.13 -3.29 2.25
CA THR A 304 -3.32 -2.66 3.57
C THR A 304 -2.79 -1.25 3.65
N VAL A 305 -1.86 -0.91 2.77
CA VAL A 305 -1.24 0.39 2.77
C VAL A 305 -2.28 1.42 2.36
N ARG A 306 -2.62 2.32 3.28
CA ARG A 306 -3.50 3.47 3.03
C ARG A 306 -2.70 4.73 2.76
N ARG A 307 -1.46 4.76 3.22
CA ARG A 307 -0.55 5.90 3.07
C ARG A 307 0.86 5.41 2.86
N VAL A 308 1.53 5.95 1.85
CA VAL A 308 2.93 5.70 1.55
C VAL A 308 3.71 6.97 1.88
N THR A 309 4.78 6.82 2.65
CA THR A 309 5.83 7.82 2.80
C THR A 309 7.09 7.31 2.12
N GLY A 310 8.06 8.17 1.87
CA GLY A 310 9.31 7.71 1.28
C GLY A 310 10.26 8.85 1.00
N VAL A 311 11.49 8.49 0.63
CA VAL A 311 12.53 9.42 0.17
C VAL A 311 12.98 8.99 -1.21
N ILE A 312 13.06 9.94 -2.13
CA ILE A 312 13.55 9.73 -3.48
C ILE A 312 14.93 10.35 -3.60
N LEU A 313 15.89 9.54 -4.03
CA LEU A 313 17.28 9.91 -4.22
C LEU A 313 17.65 9.80 -5.71
N ASP A 314 18.82 10.32 -6.09
CA ASP A 314 19.44 10.04 -7.39
C ASP A 314 20.39 8.84 -7.31
N GLU A 315 21.04 8.53 -8.43
CA GLU A 315 22.05 7.47 -8.55
C GLU A 315 23.31 7.70 -7.70
N THR A 316 23.54 8.94 -7.25
CA THR A 316 24.67 9.33 -6.39
C THR A 316 24.29 9.33 -4.91
N GLY A 317 23.02 9.07 -4.59
CA GLY A 317 22.47 9.04 -3.23
C GLY A 317 22.02 10.39 -2.68
N LEU A 318 21.92 11.43 -3.53
CA LEU A 318 21.43 12.75 -3.13
C LEU A 318 19.89 12.81 -3.22
N PRO A 319 19.21 13.51 -2.28
CA PRO A 319 17.76 13.66 -2.34
C PRO A 319 17.30 14.44 -3.58
N LEU A 320 16.25 13.94 -4.23
CA LEU A 320 15.64 14.55 -5.40
C LEU A 320 14.36 15.32 -5.02
N PRO A 321 14.40 16.66 -4.99
CA PRO A 321 13.23 17.48 -4.71
C PRO A 321 12.36 17.71 -5.96
N GLY A 322 11.05 17.66 -5.79
CA GLY A 322 10.08 17.92 -6.86
C GLY A 322 9.76 16.74 -7.78
N VAL A 323 10.13 15.52 -7.39
CA VAL A 323 9.72 14.28 -8.07
C VAL A 323 8.20 14.11 -7.93
N ASN A 324 7.50 13.90 -9.04
CA ASN A 324 6.08 13.58 -9.04
C ASN A 324 5.87 12.13 -8.62
N VAL A 325 5.01 11.92 -7.64
CA VAL A 325 4.66 10.60 -7.10
C VAL A 325 3.15 10.42 -7.23
N ILE A 326 2.69 9.68 -8.24
CA ILE A 326 1.29 9.65 -8.67
C ILE A 326 0.78 8.21 -8.66
N LEU A 327 -0.46 8.01 -8.21
CA LEU A 327 -1.14 6.72 -8.35
C LEU A 327 -1.38 6.41 -9.84
N LYS A 328 -0.94 5.24 -10.31
CA LYS A 328 -1.05 4.86 -11.73
C LYS A 328 -2.52 4.88 -12.19
N GLY A 329 -2.79 5.57 -13.29
CA GLY A 329 -4.15 5.71 -13.85
C GLY A 329 -5.06 6.70 -13.10
N SER A 330 -4.51 7.50 -12.17
CA SER A 330 -5.24 8.52 -11.42
C SER A 330 -4.53 9.89 -11.48
N SER A 331 -5.26 10.96 -11.16
CA SER A 331 -4.69 12.29 -10.90
C SER A 331 -4.28 12.50 -9.44
N ARG A 332 -4.51 11.49 -8.57
CA ARG A 332 -4.10 11.52 -7.16
C ARG A 332 -2.59 11.31 -7.06
N GLY A 333 -1.88 12.30 -6.53
CA GLY A 333 -0.42 12.28 -6.40
C GLY A 333 0.09 13.32 -5.42
N THR A 334 1.40 13.31 -5.19
CA THR A 334 2.16 14.25 -4.35
C THR A 334 3.50 14.56 -5.02
N GLN A 335 4.26 15.49 -4.46
CA GLN A 335 5.63 15.77 -4.89
C GLN A 335 6.61 15.64 -3.72
N THR A 336 7.86 15.30 -4.02
CA THR A 336 8.92 15.25 -3.00
C THR A 336 9.33 16.65 -2.55
N ASP A 337 9.64 16.80 -1.27
CA ASP A 337 10.18 18.02 -0.67
C ASP A 337 11.70 18.18 -0.90
N PHE A 338 12.31 19.21 -0.30
CA PHE A 338 13.75 19.51 -0.42
C PHE A 338 14.67 18.38 0.04
N ASP A 339 14.20 17.55 0.96
CA ASP A 339 14.92 16.39 1.49
C ASP A 339 14.57 15.11 0.71
N GLY A 340 13.91 15.25 -0.45
CA GLY A 340 13.46 14.15 -1.29
C GLY A 340 12.27 13.38 -0.72
N ARG A 341 11.65 13.86 0.37
CA ARG A 341 10.61 13.11 1.08
C ARG A 341 9.24 13.35 0.49
N TYR A 342 8.40 12.32 0.48
CA TYR A 342 7.01 12.45 0.05
C TYR A 342 6.04 11.73 0.99
N THR A 343 4.77 12.08 0.89
CA THR A 343 3.67 11.35 1.54
C THR A 343 2.45 11.35 0.62
N LEU A 344 1.90 10.18 0.35
CA LEU A 344 0.79 9.97 -0.56
C LEU A 344 -0.27 9.06 0.06
N ASP A 345 -1.55 9.44 -0.02
CA ASP A 345 -2.66 8.55 0.32
C ASP A 345 -3.00 7.67 -0.87
N VAL A 346 -2.91 6.36 -0.66
CA VAL A 346 -2.95 5.36 -1.72
C VAL A 346 -4.18 4.43 -1.63
N ALA A 347 -5.18 4.79 -0.82
CA ALA A 347 -6.37 3.96 -0.64
C ALA A 347 -7.03 3.60 -1.99
N GLY A 348 -7.05 2.30 -2.29
CA GLY A 348 -7.67 1.71 -3.49
C GLY A 348 -6.79 1.63 -4.74
N ALA A 349 -5.54 2.12 -4.70
CA ALA A 349 -4.61 2.04 -5.83
C ALA A 349 -3.62 0.88 -5.69
N GLN A 350 -3.11 0.36 -6.81
CA GLN A 350 -2.20 -0.78 -6.86
C GLN A 350 -0.73 -0.40 -7.10
N GLU A 351 -0.48 0.67 -7.85
CA GLU A 351 0.85 1.07 -8.28
C GLU A 351 1.06 2.58 -8.16
N ILE A 352 2.30 2.99 -7.87
CA ILE A 352 2.77 4.37 -7.86
C ILE A 352 3.72 4.55 -9.04
N VAL A 353 3.56 5.67 -9.75
CA VAL A 353 4.43 6.17 -10.80
C VAL A 353 5.26 7.31 -10.24
N TYR A 354 6.57 7.19 -10.36
CA TYR A 354 7.55 8.18 -9.95
C TYR A 354 8.15 8.82 -11.19
N SER A 355 8.00 10.13 -11.37
CA SER A 355 8.53 10.83 -12.54
C SER A 355 9.16 12.15 -12.15
N TYR A 356 10.35 12.41 -12.69
CA TYR A 356 11.06 13.66 -12.49
C TYR A 356 11.75 14.06 -13.77
N ILE A 357 11.90 15.37 -13.99
CA ILE A 357 12.34 15.85 -15.28
C ILE A 357 13.84 15.58 -15.44
N GLY A 358 14.22 14.96 -16.55
CA GLY A 358 15.59 14.50 -16.77
C GLY A 358 15.92 13.22 -16.01
N PHE A 359 14.91 12.44 -15.59
CA PHE A 359 15.03 11.13 -14.94
C PHE A 359 14.07 10.10 -15.55
N GLU A 360 14.47 8.83 -15.55
CA GLU A 360 13.63 7.74 -16.04
C GLU A 360 12.40 7.57 -15.13
N THR A 361 11.21 7.47 -15.73
CA THR A 361 9.99 7.23 -14.95
C THR A 361 9.97 5.80 -14.42
N GLU A 362 9.77 5.63 -13.13
CA GLU A 362 9.66 4.33 -12.49
C GLU A 362 8.21 4.03 -12.07
N THR A 363 7.81 2.76 -12.11
CA THR A 363 6.48 2.34 -11.68
C THR A 363 6.62 1.12 -10.78
N LEU A 364 6.19 1.26 -9.54
CA LEU A 364 6.27 0.21 -8.54
C LEU A 364 4.89 -0.10 -7.96
N PRO A 365 4.57 -1.38 -7.70
CA PRO A 365 3.40 -1.71 -6.90
C PRO A 365 3.54 -1.14 -5.48
N ILE A 366 2.43 -0.77 -4.86
CA ILE A 366 2.43 -0.29 -3.47
C ILE A 366 2.72 -1.48 -2.55
N TYR A 367 3.97 -1.66 -2.14
CA TYR A 367 4.39 -2.83 -1.37
C TYR A 367 4.57 -2.56 0.13
N ALA A 368 4.79 -1.31 0.53
CA ALA A 368 5.04 -0.91 1.92
C ALA A 368 4.53 0.50 2.22
N SER A 369 4.28 0.79 3.51
CA SER A 369 3.91 2.14 3.98
C SER A 369 5.08 3.14 3.90
N GLN A 370 6.32 2.64 3.76
CA GLN A 370 7.51 3.42 3.46
C GLN A 370 8.18 2.86 2.21
N MET A 371 8.26 3.64 1.13
CA MET A 371 8.83 3.24 -0.15
C MET A 371 9.89 4.27 -0.56
N ASN A 372 11.17 3.93 -0.37
CA ASN A 372 12.27 4.76 -0.84
C ASN A 372 12.69 4.32 -2.25
N LEU A 373 13.15 5.25 -3.06
CA LEU A 373 13.48 5.01 -4.46
C LEU A 373 14.71 5.81 -4.89
N SER A 374 15.53 5.26 -5.78
CA SER A 374 16.55 6.03 -6.49
C SER A 374 16.17 6.14 -7.96
N LEU A 375 16.02 7.37 -8.47
CA LEU A 375 15.79 7.61 -9.89
C LEU A 375 17.11 7.81 -10.63
N PHE A 376 17.18 7.29 -11.85
CA PHE A 376 18.34 7.42 -12.72
C PHE A 376 18.09 8.49 -13.78
N ALA A 377 19.13 9.26 -14.13
CA ALA A 377 19.00 10.37 -15.06
C ALA A 377 18.61 9.91 -16.48
N ASP A 378 17.62 10.56 -17.06
CA ASP A 378 17.16 10.43 -18.43
C ASP A 378 17.88 11.49 -19.28
N THR A 379 18.71 11.05 -20.22
CA THR A 379 19.66 11.91 -20.96
C THR A 379 18.99 12.68 -22.12
N GLN A 380 17.74 13.11 -21.96
CA GLN A 380 16.98 13.87 -22.98
C GLN A 380 16.35 15.16 -22.39
N THR A 381 16.57 16.30 -23.06
CA THR A 381 16.34 17.67 -22.57
C THR A 381 14.88 18.20 -22.61
N LEU A 382 14.58 19.10 -21.65
CA LEU A 382 13.34 19.73 -21.13
C LEU A 382 12.46 20.67 -22.01
N ASN A 383 11.19 20.87 -21.58
CA ASN A 383 10.41 22.15 -21.46
C ASN A 383 9.06 21.87 -20.74
N GLU A 384 8.33 22.73 -19.99
CA GLU A 384 8.52 23.91 -19.13
C GLU A 384 7.17 24.10 -18.34
N VAL A 385 7.21 24.23 -16.99
CA VAL A 385 6.41 24.98 -15.95
C VAL A 385 4.87 25.27 -16.19
N VAL A 386 3.88 25.27 -15.26
CA VAL A 386 3.75 25.87 -13.90
C VAL A 386 2.55 25.34 -13.06
N VAL A 387 2.86 24.72 -11.91
CA VAL A 387 2.51 24.97 -10.49
C VAL A 387 1.05 25.17 -9.99
N THR A 388 0.80 24.42 -8.92
CA THR A 388 -0.34 24.34 -7.97
C THR A 388 -0.17 25.20 -6.69
N GLY A 389 -1.30 25.59 -6.07
CA GLY A 389 -1.58 25.30 -4.64
C GLY A 389 -1.40 26.39 -3.57
N TYR A 390 -2.22 26.30 -2.50
CA TYR A 390 -2.03 26.84 -1.14
C TYR A 390 -2.75 25.87 -0.15
N ALA A 391 -2.05 25.14 0.74
CA ALA A 391 -1.73 25.39 2.18
C ALA A 391 -2.94 25.23 3.15
N MET A 392 -2.92 24.74 4.42
CA MET A 392 -1.88 24.54 5.46
C MET A 392 -2.47 23.82 6.72
N ASN A 393 -1.64 23.07 7.50
CA ASN A 393 -1.54 22.95 9.00
C ASN A 393 -2.71 22.41 9.88
N ARG A 394 -2.56 21.81 11.09
CA ARG A 394 -1.48 21.44 12.06
C ARG A 394 -2.09 20.63 13.25
N ALA A 395 -1.29 19.77 13.92
CA ALA A 395 -1.15 19.52 15.39
C ALA A 395 -2.37 19.09 16.27
N LEU A 396 -2.34 18.42 17.45
CA LEU A 396 -1.44 17.73 18.43
C LEU A 396 -2.41 17.12 19.49
N SER A 397 -2.19 16.01 20.22
CA SER A 397 -1.55 15.89 21.56
C SER A 397 -2.26 14.76 22.37
N GLY A 398 -1.57 13.75 22.96
CA GLY A 398 -1.32 13.60 24.42
C GLY A 398 -1.80 12.21 24.97
N LYS A 399 -0.92 11.26 25.37
CA LYS A 399 -0.43 10.85 26.73
C LYS A 399 -1.55 10.50 27.75
N THR A 400 -1.60 9.41 28.54
CA THR A 400 -0.63 8.61 29.35
C THR A 400 -1.19 7.19 29.68
N ALA A 401 -0.41 6.09 29.61
CA ALA A 401 0.37 5.35 30.63
C ALA A 401 -0.39 4.45 31.64
N GLY A 402 0.05 3.18 31.78
CA GLY A 402 -0.31 2.28 32.89
C GLY A 402 -0.02 0.80 32.63
N ILE A 403 1.08 0.28 33.18
CA ILE A 403 1.72 -1.03 32.92
C ILE A 403 1.29 -2.09 33.95
N SER A 404 1.28 -3.38 33.56
CA SER A 404 1.77 -4.49 34.41
C SER A 404 2.09 -5.74 33.59
N VAL A 405 3.28 -6.29 33.81
CA VAL A 405 3.94 -7.39 33.09
C VAL A 405 3.79 -8.69 33.89
N VAL A 406 3.57 -9.82 33.21
CA VAL A 406 3.71 -11.18 33.77
C VAL A 406 4.61 -12.01 32.85
N LYS A 407 5.50 -12.80 33.48
CA LYS A 407 6.54 -13.66 32.91
C LYS A 407 5.96 -14.77 32.02
N ALA A 408 6.76 -15.16 31.03
CA ALA A 408 6.49 -16.24 30.09
C ALA A 408 6.96 -17.59 30.66
N GLU A 409 6.08 -18.59 30.61
CA GLU A 409 6.43 -20.00 30.67
C GLU A 409 5.97 -20.68 29.36
N ASP A 410 6.75 -21.69 28.99
CA ASP A 410 6.78 -22.40 27.71
C ASP A 410 5.41 -22.86 27.19
N ILE A 411 5.12 -22.57 25.91
CA ILE A 411 3.97 -23.13 25.19
C ILE A 411 4.48 -23.86 23.95
N GLU A 412 4.23 -25.17 23.93
CA GLU A 412 4.44 -26.09 22.81
C GLU A 412 3.85 -25.55 21.51
N GLN A 413 4.66 -25.49 20.44
CA GLN A 413 4.21 -25.04 19.13
C GLN A 413 3.37 -26.11 18.41
N PRO A 414 2.26 -25.73 17.74
CA PRO A 414 1.51 -26.65 16.90
C PRO A 414 2.36 -27.11 15.70
N VAL A 415 2.42 -28.43 15.48
CA VAL A 415 3.16 -29.06 14.39
C VAL A 415 2.56 -28.61 13.04
N MET A 416 3.35 -27.84 12.29
CA MET A 416 3.15 -27.45 10.89
C MET A 416 4.09 -28.30 10.02
N THR A 417 3.65 -28.74 8.84
CA THR A 417 4.53 -29.44 7.89
C THR A 417 4.96 -28.48 6.79
N ARG A 418 6.26 -28.16 6.77
CA ARG A 418 6.91 -27.35 5.73
C ARG A 418 7.43 -28.26 4.63
N GLU A 419 7.07 -27.97 3.38
CA GLU A 419 7.56 -28.68 2.20
C GLU A 419 8.36 -27.70 1.34
N GLU A 420 9.66 -27.92 1.23
CA GLU A 420 10.54 -27.19 0.31
C GLU A 420 10.55 -27.88 -1.05
N ASN A 421 10.25 -27.11 -2.10
CA ASN A 421 10.50 -27.52 -3.48
C ASN A 421 11.55 -26.59 -4.09
N VAL A 422 12.20 -27.03 -5.17
CA VAL A 422 13.31 -26.32 -5.82
C VAL A 422 12.96 -24.87 -6.24
N THR A 423 11.68 -24.59 -6.51
CA THR A 423 11.22 -23.29 -7.03
C THR A 423 10.27 -22.53 -6.10
N ASN A 424 9.81 -23.14 -5.00
CA ASN A 424 8.85 -22.54 -4.08
C ASN A 424 8.82 -23.23 -2.72
N VAL A 425 8.37 -22.49 -1.71
CA VAL A 425 8.11 -22.99 -0.35
C VAL A 425 6.61 -23.10 -0.15
N LEU A 426 6.17 -24.21 0.46
CA LEU A 426 4.78 -24.45 0.82
C LEU A 426 4.61 -24.48 2.35
N PHE A 427 3.71 -23.63 2.85
CA PHE A 427 3.30 -23.59 4.25
C PHE A 427 1.88 -24.15 4.38
N LYS A 428 1.73 -25.39 4.84
CA LYS A 428 0.42 -26.01 5.08
C LYS A 428 -0.11 -25.57 6.43
N ILE A 429 -1.15 -24.73 6.43
CA ILE A 429 -1.75 -24.18 7.65
C ILE A 429 -2.60 -25.26 8.33
N SER A 430 -2.23 -25.65 9.55
CA SER A 430 -2.87 -26.78 10.27
C SER A 430 -4.34 -26.53 10.62
N ARG A 431 -4.78 -25.26 10.70
CA ARG A 431 -6.18 -24.89 10.97
C ARG A 431 -6.93 -24.64 9.67
N LYS A 432 -8.21 -25.03 9.64
CA LYS A 432 -9.13 -24.66 8.55
C LYS A 432 -9.65 -23.25 8.73
N TYR A 433 -9.90 -22.56 7.62
CA TYR A 433 -10.35 -21.17 7.60
C TYR A 433 -11.62 -21.00 6.78
N SER A 434 -12.40 -19.98 7.17
CA SER A 434 -13.49 -19.44 6.35
C SER A 434 -13.15 -17.99 6.01
N ILE A 435 -12.98 -17.69 4.72
CA ILE A 435 -12.60 -16.37 4.20
C ILE A 435 -13.66 -15.91 3.18
N PRO A 436 -14.50 -14.92 3.53
CA PRO A 436 -15.51 -14.39 2.61
C PRO A 436 -14.85 -13.58 1.48
N THR A 437 -15.55 -13.44 0.35
CA THR A 437 -15.09 -12.56 -0.74
C THR A 437 -15.27 -11.12 -0.31
N SER A 438 -14.18 -10.36 -0.28
CA SER A 438 -14.21 -8.98 0.19
C SER A 438 -13.06 -8.16 -0.40
N PRO A 439 -13.34 -6.95 -0.91
CA PRO A 439 -12.29 -6.06 -1.42
C PRO A 439 -11.42 -5.45 -0.30
N SER A 440 -11.80 -5.59 0.97
CA SER A 440 -11.13 -4.89 2.09
C SER A 440 -10.79 -5.77 3.29
N GLU A 441 -11.37 -6.96 3.43
CA GLU A 441 -11.07 -7.84 4.54
C GLU A 441 -9.79 -8.65 4.31
N ILE A 442 -9.04 -8.82 5.38
CA ILE A 442 -7.77 -9.56 5.38
C ILE A 442 -7.78 -10.51 6.56
N THR A 443 -7.40 -11.75 6.29
CA THR A 443 -7.29 -12.80 7.29
C THR A 443 -5.82 -13.02 7.62
N THR A 444 -5.43 -12.77 8.86
CA THR A 444 -4.07 -13.05 9.34
C THR A 444 -3.96 -14.50 9.81
N MET A 445 -2.92 -15.20 9.38
CA MET A 445 -2.60 -16.58 9.75
C MET A 445 -1.18 -16.65 10.31
N GLU A 446 -0.99 -17.36 11.42
CA GLU A 446 0.36 -17.66 11.92
C GLU A 446 0.99 -18.73 11.04
N ILE A 447 2.20 -18.46 10.54
CA ILE A 447 3.00 -19.43 9.78
C ILE A 447 3.92 -20.18 10.75
N ASN A 448 4.74 -19.44 11.49
CA ASN A 448 5.71 -20.00 12.42
C ASN A 448 6.16 -18.95 13.44
N THR A 449 6.73 -19.39 14.56
CA THR A 449 7.38 -18.52 15.53
C THR A 449 8.83 -18.97 15.72
N PHE A 450 9.79 -18.06 15.52
CA PHE A 450 11.22 -18.32 15.66
C PHE A 450 11.78 -17.61 16.89
N ASN A 451 12.68 -18.27 17.62
CA ASN A 451 13.48 -17.63 18.66
C ASN A 451 14.91 -17.52 18.15
N VAL A 452 15.33 -16.28 17.87
CA VAL A 452 16.57 -16.00 17.15
C VAL A 452 17.64 -15.49 18.12
N PRO A 453 18.80 -16.16 18.21
CA PRO A 453 19.95 -15.64 18.95
C PRO A 453 20.29 -14.23 18.47
N THR A 454 20.35 -13.30 19.41
CA THR A 454 20.44 -11.87 19.12
C THR A 454 21.56 -11.24 19.92
N GLU A 455 22.39 -10.45 19.24
CA GLU A 455 23.35 -9.55 19.87
C GLU A 455 22.78 -8.14 19.87
N TYR A 456 22.77 -7.49 21.03
CA TYR A 456 22.23 -6.14 21.18
C TYR A 456 23.37 -5.13 21.22
N GLU A 457 23.25 -4.06 20.43
CA GLU A 457 24.21 -2.95 20.50
C GLU A 457 23.50 -1.60 20.48
N TYR A 458 24.08 -0.62 21.17
CA TYR A 458 23.69 0.77 20.98
C TYR A 458 24.43 1.36 19.78
N TYR A 459 23.69 2.05 18.93
CA TYR A 459 24.18 2.66 17.70
C TYR A 459 23.81 4.14 17.66
N THR A 460 24.72 5.00 17.20
CA THR A 460 24.40 6.41 16.96
C THR A 460 25.21 6.99 15.80
N ALA A 461 24.55 7.86 15.02
CA ALA A 461 25.16 8.63 13.95
C ALA A 461 24.68 10.09 14.03
N PRO A 462 25.24 10.91 14.94
CA PRO A 462 24.72 12.24 15.26
C PRO A 462 24.92 13.28 14.15
N LEU A 463 25.67 12.94 13.09
CA LEU A 463 25.66 13.69 11.82
C LEU A 463 24.27 13.68 11.16
N LEU A 464 23.53 12.58 11.28
CA LEU A 464 22.21 12.39 10.68
C LEU A 464 21.11 12.73 11.69
N VAL A 465 21.17 12.10 12.86
CA VAL A 465 20.19 12.28 13.94
C VAL A 465 20.89 12.13 15.28
N GLN A 466 20.71 13.10 16.17
CA GLN A 466 21.31 13.11 17.52
C GLN A 466 20.54 12.24 18.52
N ASN A 467 20.32 10.98 18.16
CA ASN A 467 19.69 9.96 19.02
C ASN A 467 20.62 8.74 19.11
N VAL A 468 20.50 8.02 20.22
CA VAL A 468 21.12 6.71 20.40
C VAL A 468 20.05 5.63 20.27
N TYR A 469 20.24 4.72 19.32
CA TYR A 469 19.32 3.65 19.01
C TYR A 469 19.78 2.36 19.68
N LEU A 470 18.86 1.60 20.27
CA LEU A 470 19.10 0.20 20.59
C LEU A 470 18.83 -0.61 19.33
N THR A 471 19.78 -1.45 18.94
CA THR A 471 19.67 -2.32 17.77
C THR A 471 19.89 -3.77 18.17
N ALA A 472 19.22 -4.68 17.46
CA ALA A 472 19.35 -6.11 17.59
C ALA A 472 19.93 -6.68 16.30
N LYS A 473 21.02 -7.42 16.41
CA LYS A 473 21.70 -8.14 15.34
C LYS A 473 21.32 -9.61 15.43
N LEU A 474 20.53 -10.06 14.47
CA LEU A 474 20.02 -11.42 14.43
C LEU A 474 20.96 -12.29 13.59
N LYS A 475 21.47 -13.37 14.19
CA LYS A 475 22.41 -14.30 13.54
C LYS A 475 21.68 -15.56 13.07
N GLY A 476 22.11 -16.11 11.92
CA GLY A 476 21.55 -17.35 11.36
C GLY A 476 20.11 -17.22 10.86
N TRP A 477 19.67 -15.99 10.59
CA TRP A 477 18.32 -15.67 10.15
C TRP A 477 18.00 -16.21 8.75
N GLU A 478 19.03 -16.48 7.96
CA GLU A 478 18.97 -17.03 6.60
C GLU A 478 18.31 -18.41 6.58
N SER A 479 18.48 -19.19 7.65
CA SER A 479 17.86 -20.51 7.80
C SER A 479 16.34 -20.49 7.96
N PHE A 480 15.74 -19.31 8.17
CA PHE A 480 14.30 -19.17 8.39
C PHE A 480 13.53 -18.85 7.11
N ASP A 481 14.22 -18.66 5.98
CA ASP A 481 13.64 -18.32 4.66
C ASP A 481 12.56 -17.24 4.77
N LEU A 482 12.85 -16.21 5.57
CA LEU A 482 11.98 -15.06 5.72
C LEU A 482 11.76 -14.45 4.33
N LEU A 483 10.56 -13.94 4.10
CA LEU A 483 10.22 -13.18 2.89
C LEU A 483 10.26 -11.68 3.17
N SER A 484 10.47 -10.86 2.14
CA SER A 484 10.43 -9.41 2.30
C SER A 484 9.04 -8.96 2.78
N GLY A 485 8.97 -8.25 3.89
CA GLY A 485 7.69 -7.90 4.52
C GLY A 485 7.79 -6.92 5.68
N GLU A 486 6.65 -6.30 6.01
CA GLU A 486 6.57 -5.34 7.10
C GLU A 486 6.64 -6.06 8.46
N ALA A 487 7.45 -5.48 9.36
CA ALA A 487 7.63 -5.97 10.70
C ALA A 487 7.18 -4.92 11.72
N LYS A 488 6.36 -5.33 12.69
CA LYS A 488 6.10 -4.55 13.89
C LYS A 488 7.10 -4.95 14.96
N VAL A 489 7.90 -3.99 15.42
CA VAL A 489 8.95 -4.23 16.41
C VAL A 489 8.45 -3.83 17.79
N TYR A 490 8.65 -4.71 18.76
CA TYR A 490 8.29 -4.52 20.15
C TYR A 490 9.52 -4.76 21.03
N PHE A 491 9.80 -3.83 21.94
CA PHE A 491 10.86 -3.95 22.93
C PHE A 491 10.29 -3.74 24.34
N ALA A 492 10.64 -4.63 25.27
CA ALA A 492 10.16 -4.62 26.65
C ALA A 492 8.62 -4.50 26.76
N GLY A 493 7.89 -5.19 25.87
CA GLY A 493 6.43 -5.17 25.79
C GLY A 493 5.80 -3.91 25.18
N SER A 494 6.61 -2.91 24.79
CA SER A 494 6.15 -1.67 24.15
C SER A 494 6.41 -1.71 22.65
N PHE A 495 5.53 -1.09 21.86
CA PHE A 495 5.75 -0.93 20.43
C PHE A 495 6.88 0.07 20.17
N ALA A 496 7.95 -0.39 19.53
CA ALA A 496 9.15 0.37 19.24
C ALA A 496 9.09 1.08 17.88
N GLY A 497 8.38 0.50 16.92
CA GLY A 497 8.23 1.05 15.57
C GLY A 497 7.93 -0.01 14.52
N ASN A 498 7.78 0.45 13.28
CA ASN A 498 7.75 -0.44 12.13
C ASN A 498 9.16 -0.59 11.57
N SER A 499 9.47 -1.78 11.09
CA SER A 499 10.67 -2.11 10.33
C SER A 499 10.25 -2.84 9.06
N TYR A 500 11.21 -3.08 8.18
CA TYR A 500 11.01 -3.85 6.97
C TYR A 500 12.08 -4.94 6.91
N ILE A 501 11.65 -6.20 6.88
CA ILE A 501 12.58 -7.32 6.66
C ILE A 501 12.85 -7.38 5.16
N ASN A 502 14.12 -7.34 4.76
CA ASN A 502 14.54 -7.53 3.39
C ASN A 502 15.67 -8.58 3.29
N PRO A 503 15.31 -9.86 3.11
CA PRO A 503 16.25 -10.99 3.01
C PRO A 503 17.24 -10.88 1.84
N GLN A 504 16.99 -10.00 0.87
CA GLN A 504 17.83 -9.88 -0.32
C GLN A 504 18.98 -8.87 -0.16
N GLN A 505 19.13 -8.25 1.02
CA GLN A 505 20.31 -7.46 1.34
C GLN A 505 21.47 -8.41 1.62
N THR A 506 22.65 -8.13 1.04
CA THR A 506 23.86 -8.97 1.12
C THR A 506 24.58 -8.88 2.47
N GLU A 507 23.86 -8.55 3.55
CA GLU A 507 24.43 -8.41 4.89
C GLU A 507 24.40 -9.77 5.62
N GLU A 508 25.50 -10.12 6.29
CA GLU A 508 25.63 -11.36 7.08
C GLU A 508 24.74 -11.37 8.35
N GLU A 509 24.21 -10.21 8.75
CA GLU A 509 23.39 -10.05 9.95
C GLU A 509 22.15 -9.21 9.63
N LEU A 510 20.97 -9.64 10.10
CA LEU A 510 19.77 -8.83 10.02
C LEU A 510 19.73 -7.85 11.20
N VAL A 511 19.92 -6.56 10.92
CA VAL A 511 19.91 -5.51 11.96
C VAL A 511 18.52 -4.90 12.10
N LEU A 512 17.98 -4.93 13.31
CA LEU A 512 16.68 -4.36 13.64
C LEU A 512 16.82 -3.23 14.67
N SER A 513 16.26 -2.06 14.35
CA SER A 513 16.16 -0.98 15.32
C SER A 513 15.03 -1.27 16.31
N LEU A 514 15.36 -1.32 17.60
CA LEU A 514 14.43 -1.53 18.71
C LEU A 514 13.98 -0.21 19.36
N GLY A 515 14.35 0.92 18.76
CA GLY A 515 13.95 2.26 19.20
C GLY A 515 15.09 3.09 19.79
N VAL A 516 14.76 4.31 20.21
CA VAL A 516 15.69 5.28 20.79
C VAL A 516 15.74 5.12 22.31
N ASP A 517 16.94 5.18 22.89
CA ASP A 517 17.14 5.18 24.33
C ASP A 517 17.46 6.58 24.85
N PRO A 518 16.52 7.29 25.49
CA PRO A 518 16.72 8.66 25.92
C PRO A 518 17.70 8.80 27.11
N THR A 519 18.08 7.69 27.76
CA THR A 519 19.07 7.73 28.86
C THR A 519 20.50 7.87 28.35
N LEU A 520 20.72 7.62 27.05
CA LEU A 520 21.96 7.85 26.34
C LEU A 520 21.81 9.10 25.48
N VAL A 521 22.46 10.18 25.88
CA VAL A 521 22.36 11.47 25.20
C VAL A 521 23.61 11.67 24.35
N VAL A 522 23.41 11.98 23.07
CA VAL A 522 24.48 12.32 22.14
C VAL A 522 24.24 13.71 21.60
N GLU A 523 25.29 14.53 21.53
CA GLU A 523 25.25 15.85 20.91
C GLU A 523 26.47 15.98 20.01
N ARG A 524 26.26 16.37 18.75
CA ARG A 524 27.32 16.73 17.82
C ARG A 524 27.30 18.23 17.62
N LYS A 525 28.34 18.90 18.10
CA LYS A 525 28.46 20.36 18.06
C LYS A 525 29.67 20.75 17.24
N GLN A 526 29.46 21.65 16.28
CA GLN A 526 30.59 22.29 15.61
C GLN A 526 31.28 23.24 16.59
N ILE A 527 32.57 23.01 16.81
CA ILE A 527 33.40 23.95 17.57
C ILE A 527 33.85 25.02 16.60
N ASN A 528 33.30 26.22 16.79
CA ASN A 528 33.71 27.39 16.03
C ASN A 528 35.13 27.77 16.43
N ASP A 529 36.09 27.50 15.56
CA ASP A 529 37.24 28.38 15.44
C ASP A 529 36.81 29.57 14.59
N LEU A 530 36.88 30.76 15.16
CA LEU A 530 36.39 32.01 14.56
C LEU A 530 37.01 32.20 13.17
N LYS A 531 36.18 32.07 12.12
CA LYS A 531 36.39 32.63 10.77
C LYS A 531 37.84 32.63 10.27
N ASP A 532 38.39 31.48 9.91
CA ASP A 532 39.49 31.45 8.94
C ASP A 532 38.99 30.94 7.60
N ARG A 533 38.18 31.77 6.92
CA ARG A 533 38.28 31.84 5.45
C ARG A 533 39.65 32.45 5.17
N SER A 534 40.71 31.66 5.31
CA SER A 534 42.04 32.12 4.98
C SER A 534 42.11 32.25 3.46
N PHE A 535 42.17 33.50 2.99
CA PHE A 535 42.25 33.85 1.57
C PHE A 535 43.72 33.83 1.13
N PHE A 536 44.32 32.65 1.02
CA PHE A 536 45.62 32.53 0.36
C PHE A 536 45.42 32.06 -1.09
N GLY A 537 45.56 32.99 -2.04
CA GLY A 537 45.57 32.69 -3.48
C GLY A 537 44.19 32.43 -4.12
N ASN A 538 44.15 31.59 -5.16
CA ASN A 538 42.93 31.27 -5.94
C ASN A 538 42.04 30.19 -5.29
N THR A 539 42.33 29.80 -4.04
CA THR A 539 41.76 28.63 -3.37
C THR A 539 40.98 29.06 -2.13
N ARG A 540 39.82 28.45 -1.90
CA ARG A 540 39.05 28.54 -0.66
C ARG A 540 39.41 27.38 0.25
N ILE A 541 39.62 27.67 1.53
CA ILE A 541 39.90 26.68 2.57
C ILE A 541 38.75 26.72 3.57
N ILE A 542 38.15 25.56 3.82
CA ILE A 542 37.14 25.36 4.86
C ILE A 542 37.70 24.39 5.88
N LYS A 543 37.81 24.85 7.13
CA LYS A 543 38.12 23.98 8.27
C LYS A 543 36.82 23.62 8.99
N ARG A 544 36.65 22.35 9.33
CA ARG A 544 35.55 21.84 10.14
C ARG A 544 36.13 21.12 11.35
N ASN A 545 35.56 21.42 12.51
CA ASN A 545 35.90 20.77 13.76
C ASN A 545 34.60 20.51 14.53
N TYR A 546 34.35 19.26 14.86
CA TYR A 546 33.16 18.85 15.60
C TYR A 546 33.59 18.11 16.87
N GLU A 547 32.93 18.45 17.97
CA GLU A 547 32.95 17.68 19.20
C GLU A 547 31.65 16.91 19.31
N ILE A 548 31.77 15.61 19.47
CA ILE A 548 30.65 14.71 19.74
C ILE A 548 30.75 14.35 21.21
N SER A 549 29.75 14.76 21.99
CA SER A 549 29.62 14.38 23.39
C SER A 549 28.59 13.27 23.55
N ILE A 550 28.94 12.25 24.33
CA ILE A 550 28.05 11.13 24.64
C ILE A 550 27.97 11.00 26.15
N ARG A 551 26.76 10.93 26.68
CA ARG A 551 26.48 10.78 28.10
C ARG A 551 25.66 9.52 28.36
N ASN A 552 26.14 8.67 29.24
CA ASN A 552 25.40 7.53 29.76
C ASN A 552 24.77 7.91 31.10
N SER A 553 23.45 8.01 31.14
CA SER A 553 22.70 8.27 32.39
C SER A 553 22.13 7.00 33.03
N LYS A 554 22.57 5.81 32.56
CA LYS A 554 22.21 4.52 33.15
C LYS A 554 23.11 4.19 34.33
N ASN A 555 22.63 3.26 35.16
CA ASN A 555 23.37 2.68 36.27
C ASN A 555 24.27 1.50 35.86
N SER A 556 24.37 1.22 34.56
CA SER A 556 25.22 0.17 33.99
C SER A 556 26.11 0.75 32.90
N MET A 557 27.25 0.09 32.68
CA MET A 557 28.12 0.36 31.53
C MET A 557 27.41 -0.04 30.24
N VAL A 558 27.65 0.71 29.16
CA VAL A 558 27.11 0.42 27.83
C VAL A 558 28.18 0.50 26.76
N ASP A 559 28.09 -0.39 25.77
CA ASP A 559 28.88 -0.31 24.55
C ASP A 559 28.07 0.40 23.46
N ILE A 560 28.64 1.47 22.91
CA ILE A 560 28.03 2.31 21.89
C ILE A 560 28.91 2.32 20.65
N THR A 561 28.34 1.97 19.51
CA THR A 561 28.92 2.17 18.19
C THR A 561 28.55 3.58 17.70
N LEU A 562 29.53 4.48 17.65
CA LEU A 562 29.38 5.87 17.20
C LEU A 562 29.93 6.00 15.78
N LEU A 563 29.10 6.49 14.85
CA LEU A 563 29.49 6.80 13.48
C LEU A 563 29.46 8.31 13.20
N ASP A 564 30.42 8.78 12.42
CA ASP A 564 30.41 10.09 11.76
C ASP A 564 31.02 9.93 10.36
N ARG A 565 31.20 11.03 9.63
CA ARG A 565 31.75 11.01 8.28
C ARG A 565 32.67 12.18 8.03
N ILE A 566 33.81 11.90 7.40
CA ILE A 566 34.65 12.87 6.72
C ILE A 566 34.28 12.82 5.23
N PRO A 567 34.01 13.95 4.57
CA PRO A 567 33.69 13.96 3.14
C PRO A 567 34.88 13.43 2.33
N ILE A 568 34.58 12.68 1.27
CA ILE A 568 35.56 12.24 0.27
C ILE A 568 35.36 13.04 -1.01
N SER A 569 36.45 13.28 -1.74
CA SER A 569 36.40 13.95 -3.03
C SER A 569 36.64 12.96 -4.17
N GLN A 570 35.75 12.95 -5.16
CA GLN A 570 35.98 12.28 -6.45
C GLN A 570 36.57 13.24 -7.50
N ASN A 571 36.69 14.53 -7.17
CA ASN A 571 37.22 15.55 -8.06
C ASN A 571 38.65 15.94 -7.63
N ARG A 572 39.61 15.81 -8.54
CA ARG A 572 41.01 16.17 -8.32
C ARG A 572 41.24 17.62 -7.85
N ASP A 573 40.30 18.51 -8.14
CA ASP A 573 40.38 19.94 -7.79
C ASP A 573 39.88 20.23 -6.36
N ILE A 574 39.23 19.25 -5.70
CA ILE A 574 38.80 19.36 -4.31
C ILE A 574 39.68 18.42 -3.47
N LYS A 575 40.42 18.99 -2.51
CA LYS A 575 41.29 18.23 -1.62
C LYS A 575 40.71 18.22 -0.21
N VAL A 576 40.63 17.03 0.39
CA VAL A 576 40.28 16.86 1.79
C VAL A 576 41.53 16.41 2.54
N GLU A 577 42.00 17.23 3.47
CA GLU A 577 43.29 17.10 4.15
C GLU A 577 43.15 17.41 5.65
N ASN A 578 44.24 17.29 6.43
CA ASN A 578 44.27 17.61 7.86
C ASN A 578 43.20 16.87 8.67
N LEU A 579 43.01 15.59 8.36
CA LEU A 579 42.04 14.72 9.02
C LEU A 579 42.48 14.44 10.47
N SER A 580 41.54 14.55 11.40
CA SER A 580 41.70 14.11 12.79
C SER A 580 40.43 13.39 13.21
N HIS A 581 40.58 12.16 13.70
CA HIS A 581 39.48 11.32 14.17
C HIS A 581 39.85 10.51 15.44
N GLY A 582 40.98 10.86 16.09
CA GLY A 582 41.51 10.14 17.24
C GLY A 582 41.68 8.64 16.97
N ASN A 583 41.23 7.79 17.90
CA ASN A 583 41.36 6.34 17.82
C ASN A 583 40.23 5.65 17.02
N ALA A 584 39.47 6.36 16.20
CA ALA A 584 38.46 5.74 15.36
C ALA A 584 39.06 4.90 14.23
N SER A 585 38.30 3.89 13.82
CA SER A 585 38.47 3.26 12.51
C SER A 585 37.97 4.21 11.42
N PHE A 586 38.74 4.39 10.34
CA PHE A 586 38.40 5.25 9.22
C PHE A 586 38.44 4.46 7.92
N ASP A 587 37.34 4.48 7.17
CA ASP A 587 37.24 3.92 5.82
C ASP A 587 37.53 5.02 4.79
N ASP A 588 38.64 4.87 4.07
CA ASP A 588 39.13 5.84 3.08
C ASP A 588 38.28 5.88 1.79
N LYS A 589 37.51 4.83 1.50
CA LYS A 589 36.65 4.75 0.32
C LYS A 589 35.28 5.37 0.55
N THR A 590 34.76 5.30 1.77
CA THR A 590 33.42 5.81 2.12
C THR A 590 33.47 7.09 2.94
N GLY A 591 34.62 7.39 3.56
CA GLY A 591 34.80 8.49 4.50
C GLY A 591 34.19 8.25 5.89
N VAL A 592 33.68 7.05 6.16
CA VAL A 592 33.01 6.71 7.42
C VAL A 592 34.03 6.59 8.55
N VAL A 593 33.73 7.21 9.69
CA VAL A 593 34.53 7.17 10.91
C VAL A 593 33.74 6.46 11.99
N THR A 594 34.30 5.40 12.57
CA THR A 594 33.63 4.53 13.54
C THR A 594 34.42 4.45 14.85
N TRP A 595 33.76 4.76 15.97
CA TRP A 595 34.27 4.51 17.32
C TRP A 595 33.45 3.43 18.02
N LYS A 596 34.13 2.51 18.70
CA LYS A 596 33.52 1.63 19.71
C LYS A 596 33.77 2.25 21.07
N VAL A 597 32.72 2.76 21.70
CA VAL A 597 32.78 3.51 22.97
C VAL A 597 32.22 2.64 24.08
N ASN A 598 33.09 2.20 24.98
CA ASN A 598 32.70 1.56 26.22
C ASN A 598 32.47 2.64 27.29
N LEU A 599 31.22 2.98 27.57
CA LEU A 599 30.85 4.14 28.38
C LEU A 599 30.32 3.71 29.76
N PRO A 600 31.06 3.93 30.86
CA PRO A 600 30.62 3.54 32.20
C PRO A 600 29.33 4.24 32.65
N ALA A 601 28.69 3.67 33.67
CA ALA A 601 27.48 4.22 34.28
C ALA A 601 27.68 5.68 34.75
N ASN A 602 26.71 6.54 34.47
CA ASN A 602 26.71 7.96 34.87
C ASN A 602 27.93 8.78 34.38
N GLN A 603 28.64 8.34 33.34
CA GLN A 603 29.79 9.05 32.78
C GLN A 603 29.48 9.71 31.44
N SER A 604 30.39 10.58 31.00
CA SER A 604 30.33 11.21 29.68
C SER A 604 31.70 11.17 29.03
N GLU A 605 31.71 10.98 27.73
CA GLU A 605 32.91 11.00 26.91
C GLU A 605 32.76 11.95 25.73
N LYS A 606 33.90 12.42 25.24
CA LYS A 606 33.97 13.30 24.08
C LYS A 606 34.83 12.66 23.00
N ARG A 607 34.42 12.86 21.75
CA ARG A 607 35.18 12.50 20.55
C ARG A 607 35.26 13.73 19.66
N ASN A 608 36.43 13.95 19.08
CA ASN A 608 36.67 15.07 18.20
C ASN A 608 36.93 14.56 16.79
N ILE A 609 36.34 15.24 15.81
CA ILE A 609 36.56 14.99 14.39
C ILE A 609 36.79 16.31 13.69
N SER A 610 37.90 16.41 12.95
CA SER A 610 38.21 17.60 12.17
C SER A 610 38.76 17.26 10.79
N TYR A 611 38.53 18.14 9.83
CA TYR A 611 39.06 18.02 8.48
C TYR A 611 39.12 19.40 7.81
N GLU A 612 39.93 19.49 6.76
CA GLU A 612 40.10 20.69 5.95
C GLU A 612 39.76 20.38 4.49
N VAL A 613 38.88 21.19 3.89
CA VAL A 613 38.50 21.08 2.47
C VAL A 613 39.06 22.28 1.70
N LYS A 614 39.85 22.01 0.67
CA LYS A 614 40.44 23.01 -0.24
C LYS A 614 39.85 22.88 -1.63
N TYR A 615 39.39 23.98 -2.22
CA TYR A 615 38.75 23.98 -3.55
C TYR A 615 38.86 25.34 -4.26
N PRO A 616 38.67 25.44 -5.59
CA PRO A 616 38.78 26.70 -6.34
C PRO A 616 37.73 27.74 -5.93
N LYS A 617 38.13 29.01 -5.88
CA LYS A 617 37.28 30.09 -5.36
C LYS A 617 36.05 30.41 -6.21
N ASP A 618 36.10 30.11 -7.50
CA ASP A 618 35.05 30.34 -8.49
C ASP A 618 34.02 29.21 -8.53
N LYS A 619 34.24 28.15 -7.76
CA LYS A 619 33.36 26.99 -7.67
C LYS A 619 32.64 26.94 -6.33
N PHE A 620 31.48 26.29 -6.33
CA PHE A 620 30.72 25.94 -5.13
C PHE A 620 30.84 24.44 -4.92
N ILE A 621 30.91 24.02 -3.66
CA ILE A 621 30.95 22.61 -3.28
C ILE A 621 29.74 22.34 -2.39
N ASN A 622 29.14 21.16 -2.53
CA ASN A 622 28.07 20.72 -1.65
C ASN A 622 28.72 20.15 -0.37
N LEU A 623 28.85 21.00 0.64
CA LEU A 623 29.46 20.68 1.92
C LEU A 623 28.49 21.08 3.02
N ASP A 624 27.28 20.53 3.00
CA ASP A 624 26.38 20.26 4.14
C ASP A 624 25.19 19.40 3.67
#